data_AF-A0A7W7YA20-F1
#
_entry.id   AF-A0A7W7YA20-F1
#
_cell.length_a   1.000
_cell.length_b   1.000
_cell.length_c   1.000
_cell.angle_alpha   90.00
_cell.angle_beta   90.00
_cell.angle_gamma   90.00
#
_symmetry.space_group_name_H-M   'P 1'
#
loop_
_entity.id
_entity.type
_entity.pdbx_description
1 polymer ?
#
loop_
_entity_poly.entity_id
_entity_poly.type
_entity_poly.pdbx_seq_one_letter_code
_entity_poly.pdbx_strand_id
1 'polypeptide(L)'
;MMRRPKVLWISGLLLLVATACWLLMHFSKRPDSKPATITPAPVVTNPQPQPAVAPQQVDTGLENEAASDVQRITRVLRDYRTIAGDNPIGSNAEIVQALSGDNIKQAKILPPDMPLNGNGELVDRWGTPYFFHQLSRTSMEIRSAGSDRRMWTSDDVFTR
;
A
#
# COMPACT_ATOMS: atom_id res chain seq x y z
N MET A 1 31.82 -52.40 29.56
CA MET A 1 32.50 -51.73 28.43
C MET A 1 31.58 -50.62 27.94
N MET A 2 31.89 -49.35 28.24
CA MET A 2 30.94 -48.23 28.13
C MET A 2 31.46 -47.15 27.17
N ARG A 3 30.49 -46.50 26.50
CA ARG A 3 30.45 -45.15 25.89
C ARG A 3 30.45 -45.04 24.35
N ARG A 4 29.27 -44.69 23.83
CA ARG A 4 29.04 -43.90 22.60
C ARG A 4 29.37 -42.42 22.88
N PRO A 5 29.62 -41.59 21.86
CA PRO A 5 28.72 -40.45 21.69
C PRO A 5 28.46 -40.03 20.22
N LYS A 6 27.18 -40.03 19.82
CA LYS A 6 26.64 -39.28 18.66
C LYS A 6 26.03 -37.96 19.16
N VAL A 7 26.81 -37.12 19.84
CA VAL A 7 26.29 -35.90 20.53
C VAL A 7 26.93 -34.59 20.03
N LEU A 8 27.72 -34.62 18.94
CA LEU A 8 28.46 -33.44 18.48
C LEU A 8 27.77 -32.60 17.39
N TRP A 9 26.65 -33.04 16.80
CA TRP A 9 26.01 -32.31 15.68
C TRP A 9 24.80 -31.46 16.08
N ILE A 10 24.18 -31.72 17.24
CA ILE A 10 22.97 -31.00 17.68
C ILE A 10 23.33 -29.63 18.28
N SER A 11 24.53 -29.49 18.85
CA SER A 11 25.02 -28.24 19.43
C SER A 11 25.25 -27.14 18.39
N GLY A 12 25.74 -27.46 17.20
CA GLY A 12 26.00 -26.48 16.14
C GLY A 12 24.72 -25.83 15.58
N LEU A 13 23.67 -26.63 15.39
CA LEU A 13 22.38 -26.14 14.89
C LEU A 13 21.65 -25.26 15.92
N LEU A 14 21.71 -25.64 17.20
CA LEU A 14 21.14 -24.83 18.29
C LEU A 14 21.81 -23.46 18.42
N LEU A 15 23.12 -23.38 18.16
CA LEU A 15 23.88 -22.12 18.24
C LEU A 15 23.55 -21.17 17.08
N LEU A 16 23.28 -21.71 15.88
CA LEU A 16 22.81 -20.94 14.72
C LEU A 16 21.38 -20.42 14.89
N VAL A 17 20.47 -21.24 15.42
CA VAL A 17 19.10 -20.81 15.70
C VAL A 17 19.06 -19.78 16.83
N ALA A 18 19.87 -19.95 17.88
CA ALA A 18 19.95 -18.98 18.96
C ALA A 18 20.49 -17.62 18.50
N THR A 19 21.49 -17.60 17.61
CA THR A 19 22.03 -16.35 17.04
C THR A 19 21.05 -15.68 16.09
N ALA A 20 20.34 -16.42 15.23
CA ALA A 20 19.29 -15.86 14.39
C ALA A 20 18.12 -15.30 15.22
N CYS A 21 17.72 -15.99 16.28
CA CYS A 21 16.66 -15.54 17.19
C CYS A 21 17.09 -14.29 17.98
N TRP A 22 18.35 -14.25 18.44
CA TRP A 22 18.95 -13.06 19.06
C TRP A 22 18.97 -11.86 18.09
N LEU A 23 19.38 -12.05 16.83
CA LEU A 23 19.35 -11.00 15.80
C LEU A 23 17.93 -10.48 15.52
N LEU A 24 16.94 -11.36 15.38
CA LEU A 24 15.54 -10.95 15.17
C LEU A 24 14.94 -10.21 16.37
N MET A 25 15.33 -10.58 17.59
CA MET A 25 14.91 -9.88 18.82
C MET A 25 15.65 -8.55 19.02
N HIS A 26 16.91 -8.42 18.58
CA HIS A 26 17.68 -7.19 18.77
C HIS A 26 17.47 -6.14 17.67
N PHE A 27 17.02 -6.51 16.47
CA PHE A 27 16.65 -5.56 15.41
C PHE A 27 15.22 -4.99 15.54
N SER A 28 14.45 -5.41 16.55
CA SER A 28 13.10 -4.87 16.81
C SER A 28 13.08 -3.57 17.63
N LYS A 29 14.23 -2.91 17.79
CA LYS A 29 14.26 -1.54 18.31
C LYS A 29 13.78 -0.59 17.22
N ARG A 30 12.46 -0.40 17.15
CA ARG A 30 11.87 0.81 16.58
C ARG A 30 12.64 1.99 17.21
N PRO A 31 13.17 2.95 16.44
CA PRO A 31 13.70 4.15 17.06
C PRO A 31 12.59 4.75 17.92
N ASP A 32 12.86 4.89 19.21
CA ASP A 32 11.96 5.54 20.14
C ASP A 32 11.55 6.88 19.55
N SER A 33 10.27 7.05 19.21
CA SER A 33 9.72 8.37 18.96
C SER A 33 9.88 9.15 20.25
N LYS A 34 10.96 9.93 20.33
CA LYS A 34 11.22 10.89 21.40
C LYS A 34 9.93 11.66 21.66
N PRO A 35 9.43 11.74 22.92
CA PRO A 35 8.28 12.57 23.22
C PRO A 35 8.56 13.97 22.69
N ALA A 36 7.66 14.49 21.86
CA ALA A 36 7.72 15.88 21.44
C ALA A 36 7.85 16.74 22.69
N THR A 37 9.05 17.31 22.88
CA THR A 37 9.27 18.33 23.88
C THR A 37 8.37 19.48 23.47
N ILE A 38 7.32 19.72 24.26
CA ILE A 38 6.47 20.89 24.15
C ILE A 38 7.37 22.08 24.50
N THR A 39 8.03 22.65 23.50
CA THR A 39 8.72 23.92 23.66
C THR A 39 7.63 24.98 23.88
N PRO A 40 7.70 25.78 24.96
CA PRO A 40 6.77 26.88 25.13
C PRO A 40 6.94 27.85 23.95
N ALA A 41 5.81 28.27 23.39
CA ALA A 41 5.72 29.13 22.22
C ALA A 41 6.60 30.39 22.36
N PRO A 42 7.29 30.84 21.29
CA PRO A 42 7.77 32.21 21.26
C PRO A 42 6.56 33.14 21.08
N VAL A 43 6.25 33.92 22.12
CA VAL A 43 5.39 35.10 22.00
C VAL A 43 6.24 36.24 21.46
N VAL A 44 6.12 36.55 20.16
CA VAL A 44 6.57 37.80 19.51
C VAL A 44 5.67 38.00 18.27
N THR A 45 4.53 38.67 18.43
CA THR A 45 4.22 40.06 18.02
C THR A 45 3.91 40.29 16.52
N ASN A 46 2.73 40.90 16.32
CA ASN A 46 2.10 41.46 15.12
C ASN A 46 1.43 40.50 14.09
N PRO A 47 0.11 40.65 13.80
CA PRO A 47 -0.58 39.82 12.82
C PRO A 47 -0.23 40.27 11.41
N GLN A 48 0.80 39.67 10.83
CA GLN A 48 0.94 39.64 9.39
C GLN A 48 0.03 38.53 8.88
N PRO A 49 -0.89 38.78 7.92
CA PRO A 49 -1.70 37.73 7.34
C PRO A 49 -0.76 36.69 6.72
N GLN A 50 -0.56 35.56 7.40
CA GLN A 50 -0.14 34.35 6.72
C GLN A 50 -1.24 34.07 5.70
N PRO A 51 -0.92 33.91 4.40
CA PRO A 51 -1.89 33.37 3.48
C PRO A 51 -2.38 32.05 4.09
N ALA A 52 -3.65 32.01 4.48
CA ALA A 52 -4.31 30.74 4.70
C ALA A 52 -3.99 29.88 3.48
N VAL A 53 -3.60 28.62 3.71
CA VAL A 53 -3.53 27.63 2.62
C VAL A 53 -4.88 27.75 1.91
N ALA A 54 -4.89 28.36 0.73
CA ALA A 54 -6.12 28.56 0.00
C ALA A 54 -6.75 27.18 -0.18
N PRO A 55 -8.08 27.04 -0.06
CA PRO A 55 -8.73 25.80 -0.46
C PRO A 55 -8.19 25.43 -1.84
N GLN A 56 -7.56 24.26 -1.96
CA GLN A 56 -7.11 23.79 -3.27
C GLN A 56 -8.35 23.83 -4.17
N GLN A 57 -8.30 24.66 -5.21
CA GLN A 57 -9.43 24.79 -6.11
C GLN A 57 -9.60 23.44 -6.80
N VAL A 58 -10.77 22.83 -6.60
CA VAL A 58 -11.16 21.58 -7.24
C VAL A 58 -11.05 21.74 -8.75
N ASP A 59 -10.12 21.02 -9.37
CA ASP A 59 -10.06 20.90 -10.83
C ASP A 59 -11.07 19.84 -11.26
N THR A 60 -12.29 20.29 -11.56
CA THR A 60 -13.40 19.42 -11.98
C THR A 60 -13.05 18.59 -13.22
N GLY A 61 -12.14 19.05 -14.09
CA GLY A 61 -11.66 18.26 -15.22
C GLY A 61 -10.89 17.03 -14.76
N LEU A 62 -9.92 17.24 -13.87
CA LEU A 62 -9.09 16.17 -13.31
C LEU A 62 -9.91 15.16 -12.48
N GLU A 63 -10.91 15.62 -11.73
CA GLU A 63 -11.81 14.73 -10.98
C GLU A 63 -12.65 13.83 -11.89
N ASN A 64 -13.16 14.35 -13.02
CA ASN A 64 -13.88 13.55 -14.00
C ASN A 64 -12.96 12.51 -14.67
N GLU A 65 -11.69 12.84 -14.89
CA GLU A 65 -10.69 11.88 -15.36
C GLU A 65 -10.40 10.80 -14.30
N ALA A 66 -10.28 11.18 -13.03
CA ALA A 66 -10.10 10.23 -11.92
C ALA A 66 -11.29 9.25 -11.83
N ALA A 67 -12.51 9.73 -11.99
CA ALA A 67 -13.70 8.88 -12.07
C ALA A 67 -13.65 7.92 -13.27
N SER A 68 -13.18 8.40 -14.42
CA SER A 68 -13.00 7.59 -15.63
C SER A 68 -11.93 6.51 -15.44
N ASP A 69 -10.85 6.82 -14.73
CA ASP A 69 -9.79 5.85 -14.39
C ASP A 69 -10.30 4.77 -13.45
N VAL A 70 -11.04 5.13 -12.41
CA VAL A 70 -11.69 4.17 -11.51
C VAL A 70 -12.57 3.21 -12.32
N GLN A 71 -13.38 3.71 -13.25
CA GLN A 71 -14.17 2.87 -14.15
C GLN A 71 -13.32 1.99 -15.06
N ARG A 72 -12.15 2.48 -15.50
CA ARG A 72 -11.20 1.70 -16.30
C ARG A 72 -10.62 0.54 -15.49
N ILE A 73 -10.26 0.77 -14.22
CA ILE A 73 -9.77 -0.26 -13.31
C ILE A 73 -10.85 -1.31 -13.03
N THR A 74 -12.11 -0.90 -12.86
CA THR A 74 -13.24 -1.82 -12.70
C THR A 74 -13.37 -2.78 -13.89
N ARG A 75 -13.15 -2.29 -15.12
CA ARG A 75 -13.14 -3.14 -16.33
C ARG A 75 -11.98 -4.13 -16.32
N VAL A 76 -10.78 -3.70 -15.95
CA VAL A 76 -9.61 -4.57 -15.78
C VAL A 76 -9.88 -5.70 -14.79
N LEU A 77 -10.48 -5.39 -13.63
CA LEU A 77 -10.87 -6.40 -12.64
C LEU A 77 -11.98 -7.33 -13.13
N ARG A 78 -12.91 -6.83 -13.96
CA ARG A 78 -13.92 -7.67 -14.62
C ARG A 78 -13.28 -8.68 -15.56
N ASP A 79 -12.35 -8.23 -16.39
CA ASP A 79 -11.69 -9.08 -17.37
C ASP A 79 -10.79 -10.11 -16.67
N TYR A 80 -10.16 -9.73 -15.55
CA TYR A 80 -9.48 -10.67 -14.67
C TYR A 80 -10.41 -11.76 -14.15
N ARG A 81 -11.58 -11.40 -13.62
CA ARG A 81 -12.57 -12.39 -13.16
C ARG A 81 -13.03 -13.32 -14.26
N THR A 82 -13.20 -12.83 -15.49
CA THR A 82 -13.57 -13.69 -16.63
C THR A 82 -12.54 -14.80 -16.88
N ILE A 83 -11.26 -14.54 -16.61
CA ILE A 83 -10.16 -15.47 -16.87
C ILE A 83 -9.83 -16.33 -15.64
N ALA A 84 -9.80 -15.73 -14.46
CA ALA A 84 -9.37 -16.35 -13.21
C ALA A 84 -10.52 -16.91 -12.35
N GLY A 85 -11.76 -16.48 -12.59
CA GLY A 85 -12.97 -16.90 -11.86
C GLY A 85 -13.31 -16.01 -10.65
N ASP A 86 -12.30 -15.45 -9.98
CA ASP A 86 -12.45 -14.54 -8.83
C ASP A 86 -11.65 -13.25 -9.05
N ASN A 87 -11.86 -12.24 -8.20
CA ASN A 87 -10.99 -11.07 -8.10
C ASN A 87 -9.60 -11.47 -7.59
N PRO A 88 -8.55 -10.71 -7.95
CA PRO A 88 -7.27 -10.84 -7.28
C PRO A 88 -7.41 -10.46 -5.79
N ILE A 89 -6.56 -11.06 -4.95
CA ILE A 89 -6.56 -10.85 -3.51
C ILE A 89 -5.16 -10.44 -3.03
N GLY A 90 -5.10 -9.86 -1.84
CA GLY A 90 -3.84 -9.44 -1.21
C GLY A 90 -3.72 -7.92 -1.07
N SER A 91 -2.48 -7.45 -0.96
CA SER A 91 -2.10 -6.04 -0.95
C SER A 91 -2.28 -5.40 -2.33
N ASN A 92 -2.19 -4.07 -2.39
CA ASN A 92 -2.25 -3.32 -3.64
C ASN A 92 -1.20 -3.80 -4.66
N ALA A 93 0.04 -4.02 -4.23
CA ALA A 93 1.11 -4.49 -5.10
C ALA A 93 0.87 -5.93 -5.58
N GLU A 94 0.42 -6.83 -4.71
CA GLU A 94 0.09 -8.22 -5.10
C GLU A 94 -1.09 -8.27 -6.09
N ILE A 95 -2.09 -7.42 -5.91
CA ILE A 95 -3.20 -7.26 -6.86
C ILE A 95 -2.66 -6.81 -8.22
N VAL A 96 -1.80 -5.79 -8.27
CA VAL A 96 -1.17 -5.32 -9.51
C VAL A 96 -0.31 -6.40 -10.16
N GLN A 97 0.44 -7.17 -9.37
CA GLN A 97 1.26 -8.29 -9.86
C GLN A 97 0.40 -9.37 -10.51
N ALA A 98 -0.72 -9.73 -9.87
CA ALA A 98 -1.70 -10.66 -10.44
C ALA A 98 -2.29 -10.12 -11.76
N LEU A 99 -2.67 -8.84 -11.81
CA LEU A 99 -3.15 -8.21 -13.04
C LEU A 99 -2.06 -8.14 -14.15
N SER A 100 -0.79 -8.10 -13.76
CA SER A 100 0.37 -8.03 -14.67
C SER A 100 0.82 -9.39 -15.20
N GLY A 101 0.15 -10.48 -14.79
CA GLY A 101 0.41 -11.83 -15.28
C GLY A 101 0.82 -12.83 -14.22
N ASP A 102 1.04 -12.43 -12.97
CA ASP A 102 1.31 -13.38 -11.88
C ASP A 102 0.02 -14.00 -11.33
N ASN A 103 -0.68 -14.67 -12.23
CA ASN A 103 -1.90 -15.40 -11.94
C ASN A 103 -1.80 -16.79 -12.57
N ILE A 104 -2.67 -17.71 -12.17
CA ILE A 104 -2.65 -19.12 -12.62
C ILE A 104 -2.74 -19.23 -14.15
N LYS A 105 -3.36 -18.25 -14.82
CA LYS A 105 -3.53 -18.24 -16.28
C LYS A 105 -2.41 -17.52 -17.01
N GLN A 106 -1.47 -16.91 -16.29
CA GLN A 106 -0.38 -16.08 -16.82
C GLN A 106 -0.88 -14.95 -17.75
N ALA A 107 -2.13 -14.53 -17.55
CA ALA A 107 -2.78 -13.54 -18.40
C ALA A 107 -2.40 -12.12 -17.96
N LYS A 108 -1.87 -11.32 -18.89
CA LYS A 108 -1.55 -9.90 -18.65
C LYS A 108 -2.75 -9.05 -18.99
N ILE A 109 -3.43 -8.53 -17.97
CA ILE A 109 -4.69 -7.79 -18.10
C ILE A 109 -4.50 -6.31 -17.81
N LEU A 110 -3.49 -5.97 -16.99
CA LEU A 110 -3.15 -4.58 -16.71
C LEU A 110 -2.63 -3.88 -17.98
N PRO A 111 -3.27 -2.77 -18.41
CA PRO A 111 -2.75 -1.97 -19.52
C PRO A 111 -1.40 -1.33 -19.18
N PRO A 112 -0.45 -1.27 -20.12
CA PRO A 112 0.92 -0.80 -19.86
C PRO A 112 1.03 0.71 -19.60
N ASP A 113 0.00 1.48 -19.94
CA ASP A 113 -0.06 2.94 -19.75
C ASP A 113 -0.59 3.34 -18.37
N MET A 114 -1.06 2.39 -17.56
CA MET A 114 -1.48 2.69 -16.20
C MET A 114 -0.27 2.96 -15.29
N PRO A 115 -0.24 4.08 -14.54
CA PRO A 115 0.92 4.48 -13.78
C PRO A 115 1.09 3.64 -12.51
N LEU A 116 2.33 3.22 -12.25
CA LEU A 116 2.73 2.52 -11.03
C LEU A 116 3.73 3.37 -10.23
N ASN A 117 3.69 3.28 -8.91
CA ASN A 117 4.75 3.83 -8.06
C ASN A 117 5.96 2.86 -7.95
N GLY A 118 6.99 3.27 -7.20
CA GLY A 118 8.19 2.46 -6.97
C GLY A 118 7.96 1.16 -6.19
N ASN A 119 6.80 0.99 -5.55
CA ASN A 119 6.41 -0.24 -4.85
C ASN A 119 5.62 -1.20 -5.75
N GLY A 120 5.36 -0.84 -7.01
CA GLY A 120 4.53 -1.62 -7.92
C GLY A 120 3.02 -1.49 -7.65
N GLU A 121 2.59 -0.41 -6.99
CA GLU A 121 1.17 -0.14 -6.75
C GLU A 121 0.62 0.79 -7.83
N LEU A 122 -0.63 0.58 -8.21
CA LEU A 122 -1.36 1.46 -9.10
C LEU A 122 -1.64 2.79 -8.42
N VAL A 123 -1.27 3.91 -9.04
CA VAL A 123 -1.47 5.25 -8.49
C VAL A 123 -2.53 6.04 -9.24
N ASP A 124 -3.25 6.88 -8.51
CA ASP A 124 -4.20 7.82 -9.07
C ASP A 124 -3.51 9.05 -9.70
N ARG A 125 -4.33 9.97 -10.22
CA ARG A 125 -3.88 11.20 -10.89
C ARG A 125 -3.03 12.11 -10.00
N TRP A 126 -3.12 11.97 -8.68
CA TRP A 126 -2.36 12.77 -7.71
C TRP A 126 -1.16 12.01 -7.15
N GLY A 127 -0.89 10.80 -7.64
CA GLY A 127 0.23 9.97 -7.25
C GLY A 127 -0.01 9.13 -5.99
N THR A 128 -1.25 9.07 -5.50
CA THR A 128 -1.61 8.27 -4.32
C THR A 128 -1.99 6.87 -4.77
N PRO A 129 -1.50 5.80 -4.11
CA PRO A 129 -1.95 4.45 -4.43
C PRO A 129 -3.47 4.32 -4.29
N TYR A 130 -4.12 3.69 -5.27
CA TYR A 130 -5.52 3.32 -5.12
C TYR A 130 -5.69 2.37 -3.93
N PHE A 131 -6.82 2.45 -3.22
CA PHE A 131 -7.19 1.48 -2.21
C PHE A 131 -8.11 0.42 -2.82
N PHE A 132 -7.67 -0.84 -2.79
CA PHE A 132 -8.47 -2.00 -3.20
C PHE A 132 -9.09 -2.67 -1.98
N HIS A 133 -10.40 -2.48 -1.78
CA HIS A 133 -11.13 -3.10 -0.68
C HIS A 133 -11.90 -4.34 -1.17
N GLN A 134 -11.40 -5.52 -0.79
CA GLN A 134 -11.99 -6.81 -1.14
C GLN A 134 -13.26 -7.05 -0.35
N LEU A 135 -14.42 -6.77 -0.94
CA LEU A 135 -15.73 -6.97 -0.29
C LEU A 135 -16.20 -8.42 -0.38
N SER A 136 -15.87 -9.11 -1.47
CA SER A 136 -16.12 -10.53 -1.67
C SER A 136 -15.20 -11.09 -2.75
N ARG A 137 -15.35 -12.38 -3.05
CA ARG A 137 -14.64 -13.03 -4.17
C ARG A 137 -14.85 -12.35 -5.52
N THR A 138 -15.97 -11.64 -5.72
CA THR A 138 -16.33 -11.05 -7.02
C THR A 138 -16.64 -9.55 -6.96
N SER A 139 -16.60 -8.93 -5.78
CA SER A 139 -16.84 -7.49 -5.57
C SER A 139 -15.63 -6.85 -4.90
N MET A 140 -15.18 -5.73 -5.46
CA MET A 140 -14.02 -4.96 -5.00
C MET A 140 -14.42 -3.49 -5.03
N GLU A 141 -14.31 -2.80 -3.90
CA GLU A 141 -14.34 -1.33 -3.95
C GLU A 141 -12.96 -0.81 -4.33
N ILE A 142 -12.94 0.18 -5.22
CA ILE A 142 -11.74 0.86 -5.70
C ILE A 142 -11.89 2.33 -5.32
N ARG A 143 -10.89 2.89 -4.66
CA ARG A 143 -10.92 4.27 -4.16
C ARG A 143 -9.62 5.00 -4.49
N SER A 144 -9.73 6.17 -5.11
CA SER A 144 -8.68 7.19 -5.19
C SER A 144 -8.83 8.13 -3.99
N ALA A 145 -7.70 8.61 -3.48
CA ALA A 145 -7.65 9.53 -2.35
C ALA A 145 -7.88 11.00 -2.75
N GLY A 146 -8.21 11.26 -4.02
CA GLY A 146 -8.47 12.60 -4.49
C GLY A 146 -7.24 13.53 -4.45
N SER A 147 -7.55 14.82 -4.55
CA SER A 147 -6.59 15.91 -4.61
C SER A 147 -5.85 16.16 -3.28
N ASP A 148 -6.51 15.91 -2.16
CA ASP A 148 -5.96 16.11 -0.83
C ASP A 148 -5.02 14.95 -0.41
N ARG A 149 -5.05 13.85 -1.16
CA ARG A 149 -4.23 12.64 -1.01
C ARG A 149 -4.45 11.92 0.32
N ARG A 150 -5.65 12.07 0.90
CA ARG A 150 -6.02 11.44 2.16
C ARG A 150 -7.26 10.61 1.94
N MET A 151 -7.14 9.31 2.16
CA MET A 151 -8.29 8.42 2.08
C MET A 151 -9.38 8.82 3.10
N TRP A 152 -10.63 8.54 2.73
CA TRP A 152 -11.85 8.76 3.52
C TRP A 152 -12.20 10.22 3.76
N THR A 153 -11.85 11.09 2.82
CA THR A 153 -12.26 12.50 2.79
C THR A 153 -13.32 12.73 1.72
N SER A 154 -13.79 13.96 1.59
CA SER A 154 -14.90 14.31 0.70
C SER A 154 -14.54 14.30 -0.79
N ASP A 155 -13.25 14.39 -1.13
CA ASP A 155 -12.75 14.40 -2.51
C ASP A 155 -12.33 13.01 -3.01
N ASP A 156 -12.52 11.97 -2.20
CA ASP A 156 -12.34 10.59 -2.63
C ASP A 156 -13.24 10.25 -3.83
N VAL A 157 -12.67 9.59 -4.83
CA VAL A 157 -13.41 9.04 -5.97
C VAL A 157 -13.41 7.54 -5.87
N PHE A 158 -14.59 6.92 -5.78
CA PHE A 158 -14.70 5.48 -5.58
C PHE A 158 -15.87 4.81 -6.31
N THR A 159 -15.76 3.50 -6.52
CA THR A 159 -16.82 2.65 -7.07
C THR A 159 -16.74 1.23 -6.49
N ARG A 160 -17.77 0.41 -6.73
CA ARG A 160 -17.91 -0.98 -6.25
C ARG A 160 -18.16 -1.96 -7.39
#